data_AF-A0A258KFH6-F1
#
_entry.id   AF-A0A258KFH6-F1
#
_cell.length_a   1.000
_cell.length_b   1.000
_cell.length_c   1.000
_cell.angle_alpha   90.00
_cell.angle_beta   90.00
_cell.angle_gamma   90.00
#
_symmetry.space_group_name_H-M   'P 1'
#
loop_
_entity.id
_entity.type
_entity.pdbx_description
1 polymer ?
#
loop_
_entity_poly.entity_id
_entity_poly.type
_entity_poly.pdbx_seq_one_letter_code
_entity_poly.pdbx_strand_id
1 'polypeptide(L)'
;DSSLYRSQITYNDDAMVNVLNILQDIVEKKNDFDVVDSSFILKSAEAVQRAIGCILRTQIRVDGVLTAWCAQYNKKTFQPEMARKFELVSISGNESVGITRFLMRIRNPSEEIKQAVVAAVNWFEKVKIKGFRYTDVKAPELPKGTDRVLIPDSTGAVWARFYEIGTNRPFFSGRNSNKEYDVREIEYERRTGYAWYGTWPEKLLNREYPAWAKKYLR
;
A
#
# COMPACT_ATOMS: atom_id res chain seq x y z
N ASP A 1 -7.11 15.25 -18.09
CA ASP A 1 -8.40 15.12 -17.39
C ASP A 1 -8.18 15.44 -15.92
N SER A 2 -8.69 16.57 -15.44
CA SER A 2 -8.61 17.00 -14.04
C SER A 2 -9.88 16.67 -13.25
N SER A 3 -10.79 15.87 -13.81
CA SER A 3 -12.04 15.52 -13.15
C SER A 3 -11.79 14.50 -12.02
N LEU A 4 -12.27 14.83 -10.82
CA LEU A 4 -12.33 13.95 -9.64
C LEU A 4 -10.94 13.46 -9.15
N TYR A 5 -10.93 12.32 -8.44
CA TYR A 5 -9.74 11.72 -7.81
C TYR A 5 -8.60 11.37 -8.79
N ARG A 6 -8.85 11.33 -10.10
CA ARG A 6 -7.89 10.89 -11.12
C ARG A 6 -6.69 11.82 -11.30
N SER A 7 -6.79 13.04 -10.80
CA SER A 7 -5.71 14.02 -10.86
C SER A 7 -4.86 14.09 -9.58
N GLN A 8 -5.10 13.18 -8.64
CA GLN A 8 -4.42 13.12 -7.35
C GLN A 8 -3.13 12.30 -7.41
N ILE A 9 -2.28 12.44 -6.39
CA ILE A 9 -1.15 11.52 -6.19
C ILE A 9 -1.75 10.14 -5.91
N THR A 10 -1.52 9.18 -6.80
CA THR A 10 -2.24 7.91 -6.80
C THR A 10 -1.27 6.75 -6.63
N TYR A 11 -1.24 6.17 -5.43
CA TYR A 11 -0.55 4.91 -5.17
C TYR A 11 -1.44 3.69 -5.44
N ASN A 12 -2.75 3.88 -5.48
CA ASN A 12 -3.74 2.83 -5.74
C ASN A 12 -3.41 1.94 -6.92
N ASP A 13 -3.63 0.63 -6.75
CA ASP A 13 -3.31 -0.41 -7.72
C ASP A 13 -1.83 -0.32 -8.18
N ASP A 14 -0.94 0.05 -7.24
CA ASP A 14 0.48 0.34 -7.45
C ASP A 14 0.78 1.34 -8.61
N ALA A 15 -0.17 2.20 -9.00
CA ALA A 15 -0.07 3.00 -10.22
C ALA A 15 1.21 3.86 -10.28
N MET A 16 1.45 4.69 -9.26
CA MET A 16 2.68 5.48 -9.19
C MET A 16 3.92 4.59 -9.01
N VAL A 17 3.86 3.56 -8.16
CA VAL A 17 5.02 2.71 -7.84
C VAL A 17 5.51 1.93 -9.07
N ASN A 18 4.61 1.41 -9.89
CA ASN A 18 4.96 0.70 -11.12
C ASN A 18 5.65 1.61 -12.14
N VAL A 19 5.15 2.84 -12.30
CA VAL A 19 5.83 3.85 -13.14
C VAL A 19 7.21 4.17 -12.61
N LEU A 20 7.36 4.34 -11.29
CA LEU A 20 8.66 4.64 -10.69
C LEU A 20 9.66 3.48 -10.82
N ASN A 21 9.21 2.24 -10.77
CA ASN A 21 10.06 1.08 -11.03
C ASN A 21 10.60 1.10 -12.47
N ILE A 22 9.75 1.39 -13.46
CA ILE A 22 10.17 1.53 -14.87
C ILE A 22 11.20 2.67 -15.01
N LEU A 23 10.94 3.84 -14.42
CA LEU A 23 11.88 4.96 -14.47
C LEU A 23 13.21 4.60 -13.79
N GLN A 24 13.17 3.87 -12.68
CA GLN A 24 14.38 3.39 -12.01
C GLN A 24 15.12 2.33 -12.85
N ASP A 25 14.42 1.46 -13.57
CA ASP A 25 15.01 0.51 -14.51
C ASP A 25 15.75 1.21 -15.66
N ILE A 26 15.19 2.30 -16.20
CA ILE A 26 15.85 3.17 -17.19
C ILE A 26 17.15 3.76 -16.62
N VAL A 27 17.09 4.29 -15.39
CA VAL A 27 18.27 4.89 -14.74
C VAL A 27 19.37 3.86 -14.50
N GLU A 28 18.99 2.65 -14.10
CA GLU A 28 19.91 1.57 -13.79
C GLU A 28 20.35 0.75 -15.01
N LYS A 29 19.72 0.97 -16.18
CA LYS A 29 19.86 0.15 -17.39
C LYS A 29 19.69 -1.36 -17.10
N LYS A 30 18.60 -1.72 -16.42
CA LYS A 30 18.28 -3.10 -16.04
C LYS A 30 16.96 -3.55 -16.64
N ASN A 31 16.67 -4.85 -16.56
CA ASN A 31 15.40 -5.43 -17.03
C ASN A 31 15.09 -5.03 -18.49
N ASP A 32 16.10 -5.17 -19.35
CA ASP A 32 16.06 -4.85 -20.78
C ASP A 32 15.88 -3.36 -21.12
N PHE A 33 16.08 -2.45 -20.15
CA PHE A 33 16.06 -1.00 -20.39
C PHE A 33 17.41 -0.41 -20.84
N ASP A 34 18.42 -1.23 -21.12
CA ASP A 34 19.68 -0.78 -21.74
C ASP A 34 19.50 -0.33 -23.19
N VAL A 35 18.41 -0.73 -23.85
CA VAL A 35 18.04 -0.31 -25.22
C VAL A 35 17.36 1.05 -25.29
N VAL A 36 16.96 1.63 -24.15
CA VAL A 36 16.29 2.94 -24.10
C VAL A 36 17.28 4.05 -24.41
N ASP A 37 16.83 5.03 -25.19
CA ASP A 37 17.64 6.21 -25.52
C ASP A 37 18.19 6.88 -24.25
N SER A 38 19.51 7.04 -24.22
CA SER A 38 20.24 7.59 -23.07
C SER A 38 19.79 8.98 -22.63
N SER A 39 19.15 9.74 -23.52
CA SER A 39 18.56 11.05 -23.21
C SER A 39 17.41 10.99 -22.18
N PHE A 40 16.81 9.81 -21.97
CA PHE A 40 15.79 9.61 -20.93
C PHE A 40 16.38 9.35 -19.54
N ILE A 41 17.66 8.96 -19.43
CA ILE A 41 18.27 8.59 -18.14
C ILE A 41 18.20 9.74 -17.13
N LEU A 42 18.63 10.94 -17.54
CA LEU A 42 18.63 12.11 -16.65
C LEU A 42 17.20 12.52 -16.25
N LYS A 43 16.27 12.52 -17.22
CA LYS A 43 14.85 12.86 -16.98
C LYS A 43 14.19 11.88 -16.01
N SER A 44 14.48 10.58 -16.17
CA SER A 44 14.00 9.52 -15.27
C SER A 44 14.59 9.67 -13.87
N ALA A 45 15.89 9.94 -13.76
CA ALA A 45 16.55 10.13 -12.47
C ALA A 45 15.94 11.31 -11.69
N GLU A 46 15.75 12.45 -12.35
CA GLU A 46 15.11 13.61 -11.73
C GLU A 46 13.65 13.33 -11.33
N ALA A 47 12.90 12.62 -12.17
CA ALA A 47 11.52 12.24 -11.87
C ALA A 47 11.44 11.32 -10.64
N VAL A 48 12.33 10.32 -10.57
CA VAL A 48 12.46 9.44 -9.41
C VAL A 48 12.81 10.23 -8.15
N GLN A 49 13.78 11.15 -8.22
CA GLN A 49 14.17 11.96 -7.06
C GLN A 49 13.01 12.81 -6.53
N ARG A 50 12.26 13.46 -7.42
CA ARG A 50 11.04 14.22 -7.05
C ARG A 50 9.98 13.31 -6.44
N ALA A 51 9.82 12.10 -6.99
CA ALA A 51 8.85 11.14 -6.51
C ALA A 51 9.20 10.58 -5.12
N ILE A 52 10.48 10.33 -4.83
CA ILE A 52 10.95 9.97 -3.48
C ILE A 52 10.60 11.08 -2.50
N GLY A 53 10.89 12.34 -2.84
CA GLY A 53 10.49 13.48 -2.02
C GLY A 53 8.98 13.55 -1.78
N CYS A 54 8.17 13.24 -2.79
CA CYS A 54 6.71 13.14 -2.66
C CYS A 54 6.31 12.02 -1.69
N ILE A 55 6.84 10.80 -1.86
CA ILE A 55 6.57 9.64 -1.00
C ILE A 55 6.91 9.93 0.46
N LEU A 56 8.08 10.52 0.72
CA LEU A 56 8.49 10.84 2.09
C LEU A 56 7.57 11.90 2.73
N ARG A 57 7.09 12.88 1.94
CA ARG A 57 6.16 13.91 2.40
C ARG A 57 4.74 13.39 2.66
N THR A 58 4.31 12.34 1.97
CA THR A 58 2.97 11.76 2.12
C THR A 58 2.91 10.67 3.20
N GLN A 59 4.04 10.24 3.78
CA GLN A 59 4.00 9.23 4.84
C GLN A 59 3.21 9.75 6.04
N ILE A 60 2.20 8.98 6.44
CA ILE A 60 1.25 9.41 7.47
C ILE A 60 1.93 9.39 8.83
N ARG A 61 1.77 10.48 9.58
CA ARG A 61 2.25 10.61 10.96
C ARG A 61 1.07 10.67 11.92
N VAL A 62 1.11 9.81 12.94
CA VAL A 62 0.12 9.77 14.02
C VAL A 62 0.89 9.96 15.33
N ASP A 63 0.54 10.99 16.10
CA ASP A 63 1.16 11.30 17.40
C ASP A 63 2.70 11.34 17.36
N GLY A 64 3.25 11.97 16.33
CA GLY A 64 4.70 12.08 16.13
C GLY A 64 5.35 10.85 15.48
N VAL A 65 4.65 9.72 15.38
CA VAL A 65 5.18 8.45 14.85
C VAL A 65 4.80 8.28 13.39
N LEU A 66 5.81 8.03 12.54
CA LEU A 66 5.59 7.67 11.14
C LEU A 66 4.94 6.28 11.04
N THR A 67 4.04 6.15 10.08
CA THR A 67 3.30 4.91 9.82
C THR A 67 3.57 4.44 8.38
N ALA A 68 2.52 4.29 7.57
CA ALA A 68 2.61 3.96 6.16
C ALA A 68 1.88 5.01 5.31
N TRP A 69 1.21 4.62 4.23
CA TRP A 69 0.60 5.56 3.28
C TRP A 69 -0.88 5.27 3.01
N CYS A 70 -1.65 6.31 2.70
CA CYS A 70 -2.95 6.22 2.04
C CYS A 70 -2.76 5.75 0.59
N ALA A 71 -3.80 5.22 -0.03
CA ALA A 71 -3.75 4.88 -1.44
C ALA A 71 -3.76 6.14 -2.36
N GLN A 72 -4.20 7.30 -1.86
CA GLN A 72 -4.34 8.54 -2.62
C GLN A 72 -4.17 9.77 -1.75
N TYR A 73 -3.62 10.84 -2.35
CA TYR A 73 -3.34 12.11 -1.68
C TYR A 73 -3.63 13.31 -2.56
N ASN A 74 -4.07 14.39 -1.94
CA ASN A 74 -4.19 15.68 -2.61
C ASN A 74 -2.84 16.12 -3.20
N LYS A 75 -2.79 16.39 -4.51
CA LYS A 75 -1.53 16.78 -5.19
C LYS A 75 -0.93 18.11 -4.76
N LYS A 76 -1.70 18.98 -4.08
CA LYS A 76 -1.25 20.31 -3.61
C LYS A 76 -0.89 20.28 -2.14
N THR A 77 -1.77 19.71 -1.31
CA THR A 77 -1.64 19.75 0.16
C THR A 77 -0.93 18.53 0.73
N PHE A 78 -0.77 17.45 -0.06
CA PHE A 78 -0.19 16.17 0.37
C PHE A 78 -0.99 15.49 1.49
N GLN A 79 -2.23 15.91 1.73
CA GLN A 79 -3.14 15.27 2.68
C GLN A 79 -3.76 14.01 2.09
N PRO A 80 -3.96 12.93 2.88
CA PRO A 80 -4.72 11.77 2.45
C PRO A 80 -6.10 12.16 1.91
N GLU A 81 -6.52 11.54 0.80
CA GLU A 81 -7.85 11.75 0.22
C GLU A 81 -8.54 10.43 -0.10
N MET A 82 -9.87 10.47 -0.18
CA MET A 82 -10.65 9.35 -0.69
C MET A 82 -10.55 9.26 -2.21
N ALA A 83 -10.76 8.06 -2.76
CA ALA A 83 -10.85 7.84 -4.21
C ALA A 83 -12.28 7.54 -4.65
N ARG A 84 -12.62 6.25 -4.79
CA ARG A 84 -14.00 5.81 -5.00
C ARG A 84 -14.78 5.90 -3.68
N LYS A 85 -16.11 5.82 -3.75
CA LYS A 85 -17.01 5.88 -2.57
C LYS A 85 -16.64 4.89 -1.45
N PHE A 86 -16.05 3.75 -1.80
CA PHE A 86 -15.64 2.69 -0.87
C PHE A 86 -14.14 2.70 -0.54
N GLU A 87 -13.40 3.73 -0.99
CA GLU A 87 -11.96 3.90 -0.74
C GLU A 87 -11.76 5.18 0.05
N LEU A 88 -12.13 5.11 1.33
CA LEU A 88 -12.10 6.23 2.24
C LEU A 88 -10.66 6.56 2.67
N VAL A 89 -10.48 7.78 3.17
CA VAL A 89 -9.22 8.23 3.78
C VAL A 89 -8.77 7.24 4.86
N SER A 90 -7.59 6.66 4.68
CA SER A 90 -7.07 5.57 5.50
C SER A 90 -5.57 5.39 5.36
N ILE A 91 -4.98 4.59 6.24
CA ILE A 91 -3.69 3.97 5.97
C ILE A 91 -3.96 2.67 5.19
N SER A 92 -3.36 2.54 4.01
CA SER A 92 -3.52 1.39 3.12
C SER A 92 -2.55 0.27 3.49
N GLY A 93 -3.09 -0.91 3.81
CA GLY A 93 -2.29 -2.10 4.07
C GLY A 93 -1.66 -2.71 2.81
N ASN A 94 -2.31 -2.56 1.65
CA ASN A 94 -1.83 -3.12 0.38
C ASN A 94 -0.82 -2.19 -0.31
N GLU A 95 -1.26 -0.99 -0.69
CA GLU A 95 -0.47 -0.09 -1.55
C GLU A 95 0.85 0.36 -0.86
N SER A 96 0.85 0.41 0.47
CA SER A 96 2.06 0.72 1.25
C SER A 96 3.18 -0.31 1.07
N VAL A 97 2.86 -1.55 0.68
CA VAL A 97 3.87 -2.60 0.45
C VAL A 97 4.70 -2.24 -0.79
N GLY A 98 4.05 -1.84 -1.89
CA GLY A 98 4.71 -1.40 -3.11
C GLY A 98 5.61 -0.19 -2.87
N ILE A 99 5.11 0.80 -2.13
CA ILE A 99 5.87 2.01 -1.77
C ILE A 99 7.11 1.64 -0.93
N THR A 100 6.95 0.80 0.08
CA THR A 100 8.07 0.36 0.94
C THR A 100 9.14 -0.38 0.12
N ARG A 101 8.72 -1.28 -0.78
CA ARG A 101 9.64 -2.00 -1.69
C ARG A 101 10.38 -1.05 -2.61
N PHE A 102 9.70 -0.04 -3.16
CA PHE A 102 10.34 0.95 -4.02
C PHE A 102 11.40 1.75 -3.25
N LEU A 103 11.10 2.21 -2.03
CA LEU A 103 12.09 2.90 -1.20
C LEU A 103 13.29 2.00 -0.86
N MET A 104 13.04 0.71 -0.56
CA MET A 104 14.10 -0.27 -0.31
C MET A 104 14.97 -0.57 -1.54
N ARG A 105 14.45 -0.35 -2.75
CA ARG A 105 15.20 -0.53 -4.01
C ARG A 105 16.32 0.49 -4.16
N ILE A 106 16.20 1.67 -3.55
CA ILE A 106 17.18 2.76 -3.69
C ILE A 106 18.54 2.34 -3.11
N ARG A 107 19.60 2.46 -3.94
CA ARG A 107 20.98 2.19 -3.52
C ARG A 107 21.48 3.32 -2.64
N ASN A 108 22.19 2.97 -1.57
CA ASN A 108 22.71 3.91 -0.58
C ASN A 108 21.60 4.88 -0.10
N PRO A 109 20.49 4.35 0.45
CA PRO A 109 19.34 5.17 0.83
C PRO A 109 19.75 6.21 1.89
N SER A 110 19.17 7.42 1.80
CA SER A 110 19.36 8.46 2.82
C SER A 110 18.78 8.03 4.16
N GLU A 111 19.16 8.72 5.24
CA GLU A 111 18.59 8.49 6.56
C GLU A 111 17.06 8.70 6.57
N GLU A 112 16.51 9.66 5.80
CA GLU A 112 15.05 9.81 5.72
C GLU A 112 14.39 8.59 5.06
N ILE A 113 14.98 8.04 3.99
CA ILE A 113 14.46 6.82 3.34
C ILE A 113 14.52 5.65 4.32
N LYS A 114 15.62 5.51 5.07
CA LYS A 114 15.77 4.43 6.05
C LYS A 114 14.69 4.53 7.14
N GLN A 115 14.49 5.73 7.70
CA GLN A 115 13.46 5.99 8.70
C GLN A 115 12.06 5.68 8.17
N ALA A 116 11.76 6.10 6.93
CA ALA A 116 10.48 5.83 6.30
C ALA A 116 10.19 4.33 6.14
N VAL A 117 11.18 3.56 5.66
CA VAL A 117 11.08 2.10 5.50
C VAL A 117 10.89 1.41 6.85
N VAL A 118 11.73 1.75 7.85
CA VAL A 118 11.64 1.16 9.20
C VAL A 118 10.28 1.45 9.83
N ALA A 119 9.78 2.68 9.70
CA ALA A 119 8.47 3.05 10.23
C ALA A 119 7.33 2.27 9.59
N ALA A 120 7.34 2.11 8.25
CA ALA A 120 6.32 1.33 7.54
C ALA A 120 6.35 -0.15 7.95
N VAL A 121 7.55 -0.74 8.09
CA VAL A 121 7.72 -2.13 8.56
C VAL A 121 7.21 -2.31 9.98
N ASN A 122 7.56 -1.41 10.90
CA ASN A 122 7.05 -1.44 12.27
C ASN A 122 5.53 -1.29 12.31
N TRP A 123 4.96 -0.46 11.43
CA TRP A 123 3.51 -0.33 11.30
C TRP A 123 2.87 -1.62 10.80
N PHE A 124 3.41 -2.27 9.77
CA PHE A 124 2.89 -3.55 9.27
C PHE A 124 2.91 -4.64 10.36
N GLU A 125 3.98 -4.73 11.15
CA GLU A 125 4.05 -5.67 12.28
C GLU A 125 3.00 -5.35 13.36
N LYS A 126 2.82 -4.06 13.67
CA LYS A 126 1.82 -3.59 14.66
C LYS A 126 0.39 -3.97 14.26
N VAL A 127 0.04 -3.85 12.98
CA VAL A 127 -1.34 -4.03 12.50
C VAL A 127 -1.64 -5.43 11.93
N LYS A 128 -0.68 -6.36 12.08
CA LYS A 128 -0.81 -7.76 11.67
C LYS A 128 -1.89 -8.47 12.48
N ILE A 129 -2.87 -9.04 11.78
CA ILE A 129 -3.97 -9.78 12.39
C ILE A 129 -3.62 -11.27 12.34
N LYS A 130 -3.22 -11.84 13.48
CA LYS A 130 -2.81 -13.25 13.62
C LYS A 130 -4.00 -14.14 13.93
N GLY A 131 -3.91 -15.42 13.58
CA GLY A 131 -4.92 -16.42 13.92
C GLY A 131 -6.09 -16.48 12.94
N PHE A 132 -5.94 -15.89 11.75
CA PHE A 132 -7.01 -15.81 10.75
C PHE A 132 -6.49 -15.97 9.33
N ARG A 133 -7.38 -16.46 8.45
CA ARG A 133 -7.24 -16.41 6.99
C ARG A 133 -8.51 -15.81 6.36
N TYR A 134 -8.34 -15.07 5.27
CA TYR A 134 -9.46 -14.52 4.49
C TYR A 134 -9.62 -15.34 3.22
N THR A 135 -10.79 -15.96 3.02
CA THR A 135 -10.95 -17.04 2.04
C THR A 135 -12.37 -17.15 1.51
N ASP A 136 -12.51 -17.78 0.35
CA ASP A 136 -13.80 -18.10 -0.22
C ASP A 136 -14.36 -19.38 0.41
N VAL A 137 -15.64 -19.35 0.78
CA VAL A 137 -16.39 -20.49 1.35
C VAL A 137 -17.64 -20.74 0.52
N LYS A 138 -18.14 -21.97 0.53
CA LYS A 138 -19.43 -22.31 -0.10
C LYS A 138 -20.56 -21.66 0.70
N ALA A 139 -21.46 -20.99 -0.02
CA ALA A 139 -22.65 -20.34 0.51
C ALA A 139 -23.77 -20.41 -0.56
N PRO A 140 -24.42 -21.59 -0.73
CA PRO A 140 -25.38 -21.84 -1.81
C PRO A 140 -26.56 -20.86 -1.85
N GLU A 141 -26.87 -20.24 -0.73
CA GLU A 141 -27.94 -19.25 -0.56
C GLU A 141 -27.58 -17.85 -1.10
N LEU A 142 -26.30 -17.59 -1.40
CA LEU A 142 -25.83 -16.31 -1.92
C LEU A 142 -25.75 -16.28 -3.45
N PRO A 143 -25.79 -15.09 -4.09
CA PRO A 143 -25.92 -14.97 -5.54
C PRO A 143 -24.89 -15.74 -6.40
N LYS A 144 -23.65 -15.94 -5.91
CA LYS A 144 -22.61 -16.72 -6.64
C LYS A 144 -22.34 -18.10 -6.02
N GLY A 145 -23.16 -18.55 -5.07
CA GLY A 145 -22.94 -19.80 -4.35
C GLY A 145 -21.71 -19.81 -3.43
N THR A 146 -21.06 -18.66 -3.26
CA THR A 146 -19.87 -18.47 -2.43
C THR A 146 -19.96 -17.17 -1.64
N ASP A 147 -19.31 -17.14 -0.49
CA ASP A 147 -19.00 -15.92 0.27
C ASP A 147 -17.49 -15.80 0.48
N ARG A 148 -17.04 -14.61 0.87
CA ARG A 148 -15.66 -14.37 1.29
C ARG A 148 -15.64 -13.91 2.74
N VAL A 149 -14.95 -14.68 3.57
CA VAL A 149 -15.03 -14.55 5.03
C VAL A 149 -13.66 -14.61 5.69
N LEU A 150 -13.54 -13.95 6.84
CA LEU A 150 -12.41 -14.10 7.73
C LEU A 150 -12.71 -15.25 8.70
N ILE A 151 -11.88 -16.30 8.69
CA ILE A 151 -12.08 -17.48 9.54
C ILE A 151 -10.84 -17.79 10.37
N PRO A 152 -11.00 -18.42 11.55
CA PRO A 152 -9.87 -18.83 12.38
C PRO A 152 -8.89 -19.74 11.64
N ASP A 153 -7.60 -19.45 11.80
CA ASP A 153 -6.45 -20.25 11.33
C ASP A 153 -5.26 -19.91 12.22
N SER A 154 -4.89 -20.81 13.12
CA SER A 154 -3.84 -20.57 14.13
C SER A 154 -2.46 -20.26 13.56
N THR A 155 -2.21 -20.62 12.30
CA THR A 155 -0.95 -20.34 11.59
C THR A 155 -1.04 -19.15 10.63
N GLY A 156 -2.27 -18.70 10.33
CA GLY A 156 -2.54 -17.62 9.41
C GLY A 156 -2.29 -16.23 9.99
N ALA A 157 -1.93 -15.30 9.12
CA ALA A 157 -1.94 -13.87 9.40
C ALA A 157 -2.45 -13.09 8.20
N VAL A 158 -3.25 -12.05 8.44
CA VAL A 158 -3.74 -11.15 7.41
C VAL A 158 -3.53 -9.68 7.81
N TRP A 159 -3.65 -8.82 6.83
CA TRP A 159 -3.70 -7.38 6.97
C TRP A 159 -4.98 -6.88 6.31
N ALA A 160 -5.64 -5.91 6.92
CA ALA A 160 -6.77 -5.24 6.30
C ALA A 160 -6.28 -4.32 5.17
N ARG A 161 -7.12 -4.07 4.18
CA ARG A 161 -6.78 -3.12 3.11
C ARG A 161 -6.78 -1.69 3.62
N PHE A 162 -7.69 -1.35 4.54
CA PHE A 162 -7.81 -0.01 5.10
C PHE A 162 -7.80 -0.04 6.63
N TYR A 163 -7.01 0.86 7.19
CA TYR A 163 -6.93 1.11 8.61
C TYR A 163 -7.26 2.56 8.90
N GLU A 164 -8.05 2.80 9.94
CA GLU A 164 -8.37 4.15 10.39
C GLU A 164 -7.10 4.85 10.92
N ILE A 165 -6.86 6.06 10.43
CA ILE A 165 -5.75 6.92 10.88
C ILE A 165 -6.01 7.30 12.35
N GLY A 166 -4.99 7.17 13.20
CA GLY A 166 -5.09 7.37 14.64
C GLY A 166 -5.19 6.05 15.38
N THR A 167 -6.27 5.29 15.14
CA THR A 167 -6.57 4.06 15.90
C THR A 167 -5.89 2.82 15.35
N ASN A 168 -5.52 2.80 14.07
CA ASN A 168 -5.11 1.60 13.33
C ASN A 168 -6.17 0.49 13.37
N ARG A 169 -7.45 0.84 13.52
CA ARG A 169 -8.54 -0.13 13.48
C ARG A 169 -8.84 -0.48 12.02
N PRO A 170 -8.87 -1.77 11.64
CA PRO A 170 -9.41 -2.20 10.36
C PRO A 170 -10.82 -1.66 10.15
N PHE A 171 -11.15 -1.21 8.95
CA PHE A 171 -12.52 -0.88 8.58
C PHE A 171 -12.82 -1.28 7.13
N PHE A 172 -14.11 -1.34 6.82
CA PHE A 172 -14.68 -1.69 5.52
C PHE A 172 -15.61 -0.59 5.07
N SER A 173 -15.86 -0.50 3.77
CA SER A 173 -16.81 0.48 3.24
C SER A 173 -17.61 -0.08 2.08
N GLY A 174 -18.90 0.22 2.10
CA GLY A 174 -19.84 -0.09 1.04
C GLY A 174 -20.00 1.04 0.02
N ARG A 175 -21.06 0.95 -0.78
CA ARG A 175 -21.43 2.03 -1.73
C ARG A 175 -22.00 3.26 -1.04
N ASN A 176 -22.42 3.12 0.21
CA ASN A 176 -22.89 4.19 1.09
C ASN A 176 -21.76 5.06 1.66
N SER A 177 -20.48 4.68 1.49
CA SER A 177 -19.30 5.39 2.01
C SER A 177 -19.20 5.43 3.55
N ASN A 178 -19.93 4.56 4.26
CA ASN A 178 -19.83 4.44 5.70
C ASN A 178 -18.68 3.50 6.09
N LYS A 179 -18.02 3.80 7.21
CA LYS A 179 -17.08 2.88 7.84
C LYS A 179 -17.87 1.82 8.60
N GLU A 180 -17.75 0.59 8.15
CA GLU A 180 -18.17 -0.60 8.88
C GLU A 180 -16.95 -1.26 9.53
N TYR A 181 -17.16 -2.00 10.61
CA TYR A 181 -16.04 -2.61 11.36
C TYR A 181 -16.08 -4.14 11.33
N ASP A 182 -17.08 -4.71 10.67
CA ASP A 182 -17.11 -6.10 10.25
C ASP A 182 -17.33 -6.17 8.73
N VAL A 183 -16.52 -6.98 8.03
CA VAL A 183 -16.66 -7.15 6.58
C VAL A 183 -18.02 -7.74 6.19
N ARG A 184 -18.73 -8.38 7.12
CA ARG A 184 -20.09 -8.91 6.91
C ARG A 184 -21.16 -7.81 6.87
N GLU A 185 -20.86 -6.62 7.38
CA GLU A 185 -21.77 -5.46 7.41
C GLU A 185 -21.85 -4.72 6.06
N ILE A 186 -20.89 -4.95 5.15
CA ILE A 186 -20.92 -4.37 3.80
C ILE A 186 -21.66 -5.28 2.80
N GLU A 187 -22.09 -4.69 1.67
CA GLU A 187 -22.90 -5.37 0.67
C GLU A 187 -22.16 -6.58 0.08
N TYR A 188 -22.88 -7.68 -0.16
CA TYR A 188 -22.33 -8.94 -0.69
C TYR A 188 -21.41 -8.74 -1.91
N GLU A 189 -21.84 -7.89 -2.85
CA GLU A 189 -21.09 -7.59 -4.07
C GLU A 189 -19.75 -6.87 -3.79
N ARG A 190 -19.66 -6.07 -2.73
CA ARG A 190 -18.42 -5.43 -2.29
C ARG A 190 -17.56 -6.38 -1.47
N ARG A 191 -18.15 -7.16 -0.57
CA ARG A 191 -17.45 -8.15 0.24
C ARG A 191 -16.72 -9.19 -0.61
N THR A 192 -17.39 -9.71 -1.63
CA THR A 192 -16.86 -10.77 -2.51
C THR A 192 -16.09 -10.22 -3.71
N GLY A 193 -16.39 -9.01 -4.16
CA GLY A 193 -15.78 -8.39 -5.35
C GLY A 193 -14.49 -7.59 -5.09
N TYR A 194 -14.07 -7.44 -3.83
CA TYR A 194 -12.90 -6.66 -3.46
C TYR A 194 -12.09 -7.35 -2.35
N ALA A 195 -10.77 -7.22 -2.41
CA ALA A 195 -9.88 -7.80 -1.41
C ALA A 195 -9.77 -6.87 -0.20
N TRP A 196 -10.57 -7.13 0.84
CA TRP A 196 -10.58 -6.38 2.10
C TRP A 196 -9.50 -6.80 3.10
N TYR A 197 -9.03 -8.04 2.97
CA TYR A 197 -7.89 -8.56 3.69
C TYR A 197 -6.96 -9.29 2.74
N GLY A 198 -5.67 -9.35 3.09
CA GLY A 198 -4.67 -10.09 2.32
C GLY A 198 -3.40 -10.34 3.12
N THR A 199 -2.48 -11.06 2.51
CA THR A 199 -1.15 -11.39 3.07
C THR A 199 -0.04 -10.52 2.48
N TRP A 200 -0.39 -9.38 1.87
CA TRP A 200 0.51 -8.57 1.04
C TRP A 200 1.86 -8.22 1.71
N PRO A 201 1.91 -7.83 3.00
CA PRO A 201 3.16 -7.51 3.68
C PRO A 201 4.03 -8.73 4.05
N GLU A 202 3.52 -9.96 4.00
CA GLU A 202 4.19 -11.13 4.58
C GLU A 202 5.59 -11.37 4.01
N LYS A 203 5.73 -11.38 2.69
CA LYS A 203 7.03 -11.57 2.03
C LYS A 203 7.99 -10.39 2.30
N LEU A 204 7.44 -9.18 2.37
CA LEU A 204 8.20 -7.98 2.69
C LEU A 204 8.84 -8.12 4.08
N LEU A 205 8.03 -8.47 5.08
CA LEU A 205 8.45 -8.61 6.47
C LEU A 205 9.41 -9.78 6.70
N ASN A 206 9.09 -10.95 6.15
CA ASN A 206 9.81 -12.18 6.49
C ASN A 206 11.11 -12.37 5.71
N ARG A 207 11.27 -11.72 4.55
CA ARG A 207 12.41 -11.98 3.64
C ARG A 207 13.09 -10.72 3.13
N GLU A 208 12.32 -9.79 2.56
CA GLU A 208 12.89 -8.67 1.81
C GLU A 208 13.48 -7.60 2.75
N TYR A 209 12.76 -7.21 3.79
CA TYR A 209 13.22 -6.23 4.77
C TYR A 209 14.42 -6.72 5.60
N PRO A 210 14.44 -7.95 6.16
CA PRO A 210 15.61 -8.43 6.90
C PRO A 210 16.91 -8.40 6.08
N ALA A 211 16.82 -8.76 4.79
CA ALA A 211 17.96 -8.69 3.87
C ALA A 211 18.41 -7.25 3.62
N TRP A 212 17.47 -6.32 3.42
CA TRP A 212 17.75 -4.90 3.25
C TRP A 212 18.34 -4.26 4.52
N ALA A 213 17.77 -4.54 5.68
CA ALA A 213 18.21 -4.03 6.98
C ALA A 213 19.64 -4.46 7.30
N LYS A 214 19.99 -5.73 7.03
CA LYS A 214 21.37 -6.24 7.16
C LYS A 214 22.38 -5.43 6.34
N LYS A 215 21.96 -4.87 5.21
CA LYS A 215 22.83 -4.13 4.30
C LYS A 215 22.96 -2.65 4.65
N TYR A 216 21.89 -2.00 5.13
CA TYR A 216 21.82 -0.54 5.21
C TYR A 216 21.57 0.05 6.60
N LEU A 217 21.19 -0.77 7.59
CA LEU A 217 20.94 -0.33 8.97
C LEU A 217 22.01 -0.80 9.97
N ARG A 218 23.01 -1.56 9.50
CA ARG A 218 24.15 -1.98 10.31
C ARG A 218 25.28 -0.98 10.23
#